data_AF-A0A2N5FC12-F1
#
_entry.id   AF-A0A2N5FC12-F1
#
_cell.length_a   1.000
_cell.length_b   1.000
_cell.length_c   1.000
_cell.angle_alpha   90.00
_cell.angle_beta   90.00
_cell.angle_gamma   90.00
#
_symmetry.space_group_name_H-M   'P 1'
#
loop_
_entity.id
_entity.type
_entity.pdbx_description
1 polymer ?
#
loop_
_entity_poly.entity_id
_entity_poly.type
_entity_poly.pdbx_seq_one_letter_code
_entity_poly.pdbx_strand_id
1 'polypeptide(L)'
;MISLHGALYSFGICNIKGTNPIGRIFKTIRKKELERIIERVKRNYTDFIYGDQSDESFLQYGTFMSGKILDINSVLSRCESEAYMMQFTHSKTLKIGTEQRLAIDKLISYRNDFAHFKPMAYGIMGKYENDIVLPVLKVIEFLALETNNILYLQVESCERVKHAIKHFSLN
;
A
#
# COMPACT_ATOMS: atom_id res chain seq x y z
N MET A 1 -12.04 9.45 -6.22
CA MET A 1 -11.48 9.64 -4.87
C MET A 1 -11.18 8.31 -4.17
N ILE A 2 -12.15 7.46 -3.87
CA ILE A 2 -11.89 6.16 -3.22
C ILE A 2 -11.01 5.25 -4.09
N SER A 3 -11.31 5.17 -5.39
CA SER A 3 -10.50 4.43 -6.37
C SER A 3 -9.06 4.95 -6.44
N LEU A 4 -8.87 6.27 -6.41
CA LEU A 4 -7.56 6.92 -6.44
C LEU A 4 -6.74 6.57 -5.17
N HIS A 5 -7.36 6.64 -3.99
CA HIS A 5 -6.73 6.19 -2.74
C HIS A 5 -6.40 4.70 -2.78
N GLY A 6 -7.32 3.86 -3.28
CA GLY A 6 -7.10 2.43 -3.45
C GLY A 6 -5.90 2.14 -4.34
N ALA A 7 -5.80 2.81 -5.49
CA ALA A 7 -4.68 2.68 -6.41
C ALA A 7 -3.35 3.11 -5.77
N LEU A 8 -3.31 4.29 -5.15
CA LEU A 8 -2.12 4.80 -4.45
C LEU A 8 -1.63 3.80 -3.38
N TYR A 9 -2.54 3.32 -2.53
CA TYR A 9 -2.21 2.35 -1.51
C TYR A 9 -1.70 1.03 -2.10
N SER A 10 -2.38 0.50 -3.12
CA SER A 10 -2.07 -0.81 -3.70
C SER A 10 -0.72 -0.81 -4.41
N PHE A 11 -0.42 0.22 -5.20
CA PHE A 11 0.88 0.38 -5.84
C PHE A 11 1.99 0.59 -4.81
N GLY A 12 1.73 1.36 -3.74
CA GLY A 12 2.68 1.47 -2.62
C GLY A 12 3.01 0.12 -1.98
N ILE A 13 1.99 -0.71 -1.70
CA ILE A 13 2.18 -2.07 -1.15
C ILE A 13 3.00 -2.95 -2.12
N CYS A 14 2.67 -2.95 -3.40
CA CYS A 14 3.41 -3.71 -4.42
C CYS A 14 4.90 -3.34 -4.45
N ASN A 15 5.22 -2.07 -4.22
CA ASN A 15 6.59 -1.56 -4.21
C ASN A 15 7.40 -1.98 -2.98
N ILE A 16 6.77 -2.32 -1.86
CA ILE A 16 7.47 -2.58 -0.59
C ILE A 16 7.39 -4.02 -0.12
N LYS A 17 6.41 -4.81 -0.58
CA LYS A 17 6.11 -6.16 -0.04
C LYS A 17 7.28 -7.15 -0.12
N GLY A 18 8.07 -7.08 -1.18
CA GLY A 18 9.14 -8.03 -1.48
C GLY A 18 8.74 -9.50 -1.38
N THR A 19 9.73 -10.35 -1.09
CA THR A 19 9.55 -11.80 -0.93
C THR A 19 9.01 -12.19 0.45
N ASN A 20 9.30 -11.38 1.49
CA ASN A 20 8.76 -11.56 2.83
C ASN A 20 7.88 -10.35 3.23
N PRO A 21 6.55 -10.45 3.08
CA PRO A 21 5.64 -9.35 3.38
C PRO A 21 5.56 -9.00 4.87
N ILE A 22 5.89 -9.90 5.80
CA ILE A 22 5.63 -9.71 7.23
C ILE A 22 6.35 -8.48 7.80
N GLY A 23 7.65 -8.36 7.56
CA GLY A 23 8.42 -7.19 7.99
C GLY A 23 8.13 -5.92 7.17
N ARG A 24 7.39 -6.06 6.05
CA ARG A 24 7.32 -5.05 4.98
C ARG A 24 5.95 -4.38 4.84
N ILE A 25 4.85 -5.08 5.12
CA ILE A 25 3.48 -4.55 4.94
C ILE A 25 2.60 -4.67 6.18
N PHE A 26 3.06 -5.37 7.22
CA PHE A 26 2.36 -5.44 8.50
C PHE A 26 3.01 -4.49 9.52
N LYS A 27 2.19 -4.00 10.43
CA LYS A 27 2.64 -3.25 11.61
C LYS A 27 3.40 -4.19 12.54
N THR A 28 4.45 -3.69 13.15
CA THR A 28 5.22 -4.42 14.15
C THR A 28 4.30 -4.89 15.27
N ILE A 29 4.26 -6.20 15.49
CA ILE A 29 3.46 -6.81 16.54
C ILE A 29 4.29 -6.82 17.83
N ARG A 30 3.69 -6.39 18.94
CA ARG A 30 4.34 -6.45 20.25
C ARG A 30 4.55 -7.92 20.65
N LYS A 31 5.68 -8.23 21.28
CA LYS A 31 6.05 -9.60 21.70
C LYS A 31 4.92 -10.35 22.42
N LYS A 32 4.29 -9.75 23.44
CA LYS A 32 3.17 -10.38 24.18
C LYS A 32 1.92 -10.65 23.34
N GLU A 33 1.68 -9.84 22.31
CA GLU A 33 0.58 -10.05 21.38
C GLU A 33 0.92 -11.17 20.39
N LEU A 34 2.19 -11.23 19.99
CA LEU A 34 2.76 -12.27 19.15
C LEU A 34 2.64 -13.66 19.77
N GLU A 35 3.06 -13.80 21.03
CA GLU A 35 2.98 -15.04 21.80
C GLU A 35 1.53 -15.56 21.85
N ARG A 36 0.57 -14.68 22.12
CA ARG A 36 -0.87 -15.02 22.13
C ARG A 36 -1.38 -15.48 20.77
N ILE A 37 -0.92 -14.85 19.69
CA ILE A 37 -1.27 -15.26 18.34
C ILE A 37 -0.71 -16.67 18.06
N ILE A 38 0.57 -16.90 18.36
CA ILE A 38 1.24 -18.20 18.15
C ILE A 38 0.51 -19.31 18.92
N GLU A 39 0.21 -19.11 20.20
CA GLU A 39 -0.55 -20.06 21.01
C GLU A 39 -1.94 -20.35 20.44
N ARG A 40 -2.61 -19.34 19.90
CA ARG A 40 -3.92 -19.51 19.26
C ARG A 40 -3.81 -20.33 17.98
N VAL A 41 -2.79 -20.07 17.15
CA VAL A 41 -2.58 -20.83 15.92
C VAL A 41 -2.23 -22.29 16.23
N LYS A 42 -1.30 -22.53 17.18
CA LYS A 42 -0.93 -23.88 17.62
C LYS A 42 -2.14 -24.68 18.10
N ARG A 43 -3.04 -24.07 18.88
CA ARG A 43 -4.24 -24.76 19.37
C ARG A 43 -5.25 -25.13 18.28
N ASN A 44 -5.38 -24.31 17.24
CA ASN A 44 -6.46 -24.43 16.27
C ASN A 44 -6.04 -25.07 14.94
N TYR A 45 -4.74 -25.15 14.66
CA TYR A 45 -4.23 -25.50 13.33
C TYR A 45 -3.04 -26.49 13.35
N THR A 46 -2.71 -27.10 14.49
CA THR A 46 -1.65 -28.14 14.55
C THR A 46 -1.85 -29.26 13.53
N ASP A 47 -3.11 -29.61 13.25
CA ASP A 47 -3.45 -30.70 12.32
C ASP A 47 -3.51 -30.26 10.85
N PHE A 48 -3.60 -28.94 10.59
CA PHE A 48 -3.72 -28.39 9.23
C PHE A 48 -2.38 -27.91 8.66
N ILE A 49 -1.42 -27.56 9.53
CA ILE A 49 -0.06 -27.19 9.11
C ILE A 49 0.74 -28.47 8.87
N TYR A 50 0.54 -29.07 7.69
CA TYR A 50 1.47 -30.05 7.13
C TYR A 50 2.79 -29.33 6.80
N GLY A 51 3.82 -29.48 7.65
CA GLY A 51 5.15 -28.90 7.39
C GLY A 51 5.93 -28.49 8.63
N ASP A 52 6.82 -27.50 8.46
CA ASP A 52 7.69 -26.94 9.50
C ASP A 52 6.87 -26.36 10.66
N GLN A 53 7.04 -26.94 11.85
CA GLN A 53 6.39 -26.53 13.08
C GLN A 53 7.27 -25.62 13.95
N SER A 54 8.24 -24.94 13.33
CA SER A 54 9.02 -23.91 14.01
C SER A 54 8.13 -22.74 14.48
N ASP A 55 8.57 -22.08 15.55
CA ASP A 55 7.91 -20.86 16.03
C ASP A 55 7.90 -19.75 14.97
N GLU A 56 8.87 -19.75 14.05
CA GLU A 56 8.91 -18.84 12.92
C GLU A 56 7.75 -19.10 11.94
N SER A 57 7.49 -20.35 11.58
CA SER A 57 6.35 -20.69 10.72
C SER A 57 5.02 -20.30 11.35
N PHE A 58 4.80 -20.61 12.63
CA PHE A 58 3.59 -20.17 13.35
C PHE A 58 3.47 -18.65 13.45
N LEU A 59 4.59 -17.95 13.63
CA LEU A 59 4.66 -16.49 13.61
C LEU A 59 4.20 -15.94 12.26
N GLN A 60 4.65 -16.55 11.15
CA GLN A 60 4.24 -16.12 9.83
C GLN A 60 2.73 -16.28 9.63
N TYR A 61 2.19 -17.48 9.85
CA TYR A 61 0.75 -17.74 9.75
C TYR A 61 -0.07 -16.83 10.67
N GLY A 62 0.38 -16.69 11.92
CA GLY A 62 -0.26 -15.83 12.91
C GLY A 62 -0.34 -14.38 12.46
N THR A 63 0.75 -13.86 11.90
CA THR A 63 0.82 -12.49 11.37
C THR A 63 -0.05 -12.32 10.13
N PHE A 64 -0.07 -13.30 9.22
CA PHE A 64 -0.97 -13.24 8.07
C PHE A 64 -2.45 -13.23 8.45
N MET A 65 -2.85 -14.01 9.45
CA MET A 65 -4.25 -14.09 9.88
C MET A 65 -4.70 -12.93 10.78
N SER A 66 -3.77 -12.35 11.55
CA SER A 66 -4.13 -11.45 12.67
C SER A 66 -3.42 -10.10 12.64
N GLY A 67 -2.41 -9.96 11.76
CA GLY A 67 -1.59 -8.77 11.66
C GLY A 67 -2.37 -7.59 11.10
N LYS A 68 -2.09 -6.40 11.64
CA LYS A 68 -2.63 -5.15 11.10
C LYS A 68 -1.74 -4.68 9.96
N ILE A 69 -2.33 -4.44 8.80
CA ILE A 69 -1.62 -3.83 7.66
C ILE A 69 -1.23 -2.38 7.96
N LEU A 70 -0.21 -1.89 7.27
CA LEU A 70 0.21 -0.50 7.35
C LEU A 70 -0.89 0.44 6.85
N ASP A 71 -0.99 1.62 7.46
CA ASP A 71 -1.75 2.73 6.89
C ASP A 71 -1.00 3.36 5.70
N ILE A 72 -1.72 4.15 4.90
CA ILE A 72 -1.18 4.72 3.67
C ILE A 72 0.06 5.60 3.90
N ASN A 73 0.09 6.37 5.00
CA ASN A 73 1.26 7.19 5.32
C ASN A 73 2.46 6.31 5.64
N SER A 74 2.27 5.26 6.44
CA SER A 74 3.31 4.28 6.73
C SER A 74 3.82 3.56 5.47
N VAL A 75 2.93 3.25 4.52
CA VAL A 75 3.31 2.68 3.22
C VAL A 75 4.16 3.66 2.43
N LEU A 76 3.71 4.91 2.27
CA LEU A 76 4.43 5.93 1.52
C LEU A 76 5.78 6.26 2.15
N SER A 77 5.87 6.34 3.48
CA SER A 77 7.15 6.51 4.18
C SER A 77 8.13 5.36 3.90
N ARG A 78 7.64 4.12 3.74
CA ARG A 78 8.47 2.99 3.30
C ARG A 78 8.84 3.13 1.82
N CYS A 79 7.94 3.63 0.98
CA CYS A 79 8.27 3.94 -0.42
C CYS A 79 9.33 5.05 -0.56
N GLU A 80 9.46 5.94 0.42
CA GLU A 80 10.52 6.97 0.43
C GLU A 80 11.87 6.44 0.97
N SER A 81 11.90 5.20 1.48
CA SER A 81 13.06 4.60 2.16
C SER A 81 13.77 3.55 1.31
N GLU A 82 15.09 3.67 1.20
CA GLU A 82 15.95 2.72 0.47
C GLU A 82 15.88 1.30 1.06
N ALA A 83 15.79 1.17 2.39
CA ALA A 83 15.72 -0.12 3.07
C ALA A 83 14.54 -0.99 2.61
N TYR A 84 13.46 -0.36 2.13
CA TYR A 84 12.28 -1.05 1.64
C TYR A 84 12.22 -1.09 0.11
N MET A 85 12.67 -0.03 -0.57
CA MET A 85 12.53 0.11 -2.03
C MET A 85 13.65 -0.52 -2.85
N MET A 86 14.87 -0.65 -2.32
CA MET A 86 16.02 -1.17 -3.08
C MET A 86 15.99 -2.69 -3.17
N GLN A 87 15.03 -3.22 -3.93
CA GLN A 87 14.81 -4.66 -4.11
C GLN A 87 15.49 -5.23 -5.36
N PHE A 88 15.75 -4.39 -6.35
CA PHE A 88 16.37 -4.72 -7.62
C PHE A 88 17.45 -3.69 -7.98
N THR A 89 18.31 -4.03 -8.94
CA THR A 89 19.46 -3.21 -9.36
C THR A 89 19.08 -1.79 -9.82
N HIS A 90 17.89 -1.63 -10.41
CA HIS A 90 17.41 -0.35 -10.95
C HIS A 90 16.23 0.23 -10.17
N SER A 91 16.05 -0.21 -8.92
CA SER A 91 15.01 0.31 -8.04
C SER A 91 15.19 1.81 -7.80
N LYS A 92 14.06 2.53 -7.66
CA LYS A 92 14.05 3.94 -7.28
C LYS A 92 13.21 4.18 -6.04
N THR A 93 13.64 5.08 -5.16
CA THR A 93 12.83 5.54 -4.03
C THR A 93 11.86 6.61 -4.48
N LEU A 94 10.66 6.60 -3.88
CA LEU A 94 9.69 7.67 -4.07
C LEU A 94 10.21 8.96 -3.45
N LYS A 95 9.95 10.09 -4.10
CA LYS A 95 10.19 11.43 -3.58
C LYS A 95 8.88 12.20 -3.67
N ILE A 96 8.24 12.46 -2.54
CA ILE A 96 6.96 13.18 -2.49
C ILE A 96 7.24 14.67 -2.26
N GLY A 97 6.87 15.52 -3.22
CA GLY A 97 6.92 16.97 -3.07
C GLY A 97 5.81 17.52 -2.17
N THR A 98 5.93 18.78 -1.74
CA THR A 98 4.95 19.44 -0.86
C THR A 98 3.54 19.44 -1.44
N GLU A 99 3.39 19.74 -2.73
CA GLU A 99 2.12 19.73 -3.45
C GLU A 99 1.45 18.34 -3.41
N GLN A 100 2.24 17.29 -3.68
CA GLN A 100 1.76 15.92 -3.65
C GLN A 100 1.37 15.49 -2.23
N ARG A 101 2.12 15.89 -1.20
CA ARG A 101 1.78 15.60 0.20
C ARG A 101 0.44 16.23 0.58
N LEU A 102 0.25 17.51 0.25
CA LEU A 102 -1.02 18.22 0.50
C LEU A 102 -2.20 17.57 -0.23
N ALA A 103 -2.00 17.15 -1.48
CA ALA A 103 -3.00 16.44 -2.27
C ALA A 103 -3.36 15.07 -1.64
N ILE A 104 -2.36 14.32 -1.17
CA ILE A 104 -2.56 13.03 -0.48
C ILE A 104 -3.31 13.23 0.83
N ASP A 105 -2.96 14.24 1.63
CA ASP A 105 -3.66 14.53 2.90
C ASP A 105 -5.14 14.87 2.66
N LYS A 106 -5.42 15.70 1.65
CA LYS A 106 -6.80 15.98 1.21
C LYS A 106 -7.51 14.70 0.80
N LEU A 107 -6.88 13.86 -0.04
CA LEU A 107 -7.44 12.59 -0.49
C LEU A 107 -7.79 11.65 0.69
N ILE A 108 -6.92 11.57 1.70
CA ILE A 108 -7.14 10.79 2.91
C ILE A 108 -8.33 11.35 3.70
N SER A 109 -8.42 12.66 3.88
CA SER A 109 -9.58 13.29 4.54
C SER A 109 -10.88 12.94 3.82
N TYR A 110 -10.93 13.12 2.49
CA TYR A 110 -12.09 12.75 1.69
C TYR A 110 -12.51 11.29 1.87
N ARG A 111 -11.53 10.37 1.87
CA ARG A 111 -11.81 8.95 2.08
C ARG A 111 -12.37 8.70 3.49
N ASN A 112 -11.82 9.35 4.51
CA ASN A 112 -12.25 9.18 5.89
C ASN A 112 -13.66 9.74 6.11
N ASP A 113 -13.94 10.92 5.58
CA ASP A 113 -15.27 11.53 5.68
C ASP A 113 -16.33 10.67 5.00
N PHE A 114 -16.00 10.09 3.83
CA PHE A 114 -16.85 9.12 3.15
C PHE A 114 -17.05 7.84 3.99
N ALA A 115 -15.96 7.26 4.52
CA ALA A 115 -16.03 6.03 5.31
C ALA A 115 -16.83 6.17 6.61
N HIS A 116 -16.89 7.39 7.17
CA HIS A 116 -17.64 7.71 8.37
C HIS A 116 -19.03 8.33 8.08
N PHE A 117 -19.48 8.33 6.82
CA PHE A 117 -20.75 8.90 6.40
C PHE A 117 -20.99 10.32 6.93
N LYS A 118 -19.92 11.12 7.05
CA LYS A 118 -20.06 12.48 7.58
C LYS A 118 -20.88 13.31 6.60
N PRO A 119 -21.92 14.02 7.06
CA PRO A 119 -22.68 14.92 6.20
C PRO A 119 -21.76 16.00 5.67
N MET A 120 -21.41 15.91 4.40
CA MET A 120 -20.72 16.98 3.69
C MET A 120 -21.78 17.72 2.88
N ALA A 121 -22.03 18.99 3.21
CA ALA A 121 -22.75 19.87 2.31
C ALA A 121 -21.86 20.02 1.06
N TYR A 122 -22.07 19.15 0.07
CA TYR A 122 -21.23 19.03 -1.12
C TYR A 122 -21.29 20.34 -1.92
N GLY A 123 -20.43 21.29 -1.56
CA GLY A 123 -20.01 22.36 -2.44
C GLY A 123 -18.99 21.78 -3.40
N ILE A 124 -19.40 21.51 -4.64
CA ILE A 124 -18.49 21.25 -5.77
C ILE A 124 -17.81 22.58 -6.13
N MET A 125 -17.01 23.14 -5.21
CA MET A 125 -16.35 24.45 -5.40
C MET A 125 -14.82 24.33 -5.49
N GLY A 126 -14.24 23.15 -5.25
CA GLY A 126 -12.80 22.91 -5.38
C GLY A 126 -12.41 22.42 -6.78
N LYS A 127 -11.22 22.81 -7.27
CA LYS A 127 -10.62 22.26 -8.49
C LYS A 127 -9.94 20.92 -8.17
N TYR A 128 -10.72 19.93 -7.75
CA TYR A 128 -10.22 18.64 -7.25
C TYR A 128 -9.29 17.90 -8.21
N GLU A 129 -9.49 18.08 -9.50
CA GLU A 129 -8.62 17.54 -10.53
C GLU A 129 -7.18 18.01 -10.37
N ASN A 130 -6.98 19.33 -10.32
CA ASN A 130 -5.67 19.94 -10.13
C ASN A 130 -5.16 19.82 -8.69
N ASP A 131 -6.04 19.95 -7.71
CA ASP A 131 -5.65 20.03 -6.30
C ASP A 131 -5.38 18.66 -5.66
N ILE A 132 -5.91 17.58 -6.25
CA ILE A 132 -5.81 16.23 -5.70
C ILE A 132 -5.48 15.19 -6.77
N VAL A 133 -6.29 15.10 -7.83
CA VAL A 133 -6.20 13.97 -8.78
C VAL A 133 -4.86 13.94 -9.48
N LEU A 134 -4.46 15.03 -10.15
CA LEU A 134 -3.22 15.08 -10.93
C LEU A 134 -1.96 14.93 -10.05
N PRO A 135 -1.81 15.60 -8.89
CA PRO A 135 -0.64 15.40 -8.04
C PRO A 135 -0.52 13.96 -7.52
N VAL A 136 -1.64 13.35 -7.13
CA VAL A 136 -1.65 11.96 -6.67
C VAL A 136 -1.41 10.98 -7.82
N LEU A 137 -1.95 11.26 -9.01
CA LEU A 137 -1.75 10.44 -10.19
C LEU A 137 -0.27 10.38 -10.58
N LYS A 138 0.47 11.49 -10.47
CA LYS A 138 1.94 11.50 -10.67
C LYS A 138 2.67 10.56 -9.70
N VAL A 139 2.22 10.49 -8.45
CA VAL A 139 2.79 9.54 -7.46
C VAL A 139 2.46 8.10 -7.85
N ILE A 140 1.23 7.84 -8.29
CA ILE A 140 0.81 6.52 -8.77
C ILE A 140 1.60 6.11 -10.01
N GLU A 141 1.77 7.01 -10.98
CA GLU A 141 2.54 6.79 -12.20
C GLU A 141 3.98 6.39 -11.88
N PHE A 142 4.64 7.17 -11.01
CA PHE A 142 5.97 6.82 -10.54
C PHE A 142 6.01 5.42 -9.91
N LEU A 143 5.12 5.14 -8.95
CA LEU A 143 5.06 3.85 -8.25
C LEU A 143 4.74 2.68 -9.19
N ALA A 144 3.93 2.92 -10.21
CA ALA A 144 3.44 1.88 -11.11
C ALA A 144 4.41 1.58 -12.26
N LEU A 145 5.15 2.58 -12.75
CA LEU A 145 5.88 2.50 -14.01
C LEU A 145 7.37 2.82 -13.90
N GLU A 146 7.81 3.56 -12.88
CA GLU A 146 9.18 4.10 -12.83
C GLU A 146 10.07 3.47 -11.75
N THR A 147 9.50 2.81 -10.74
CA THR A 147 10.25 2.26 -9.62
C THR A 147 11.05 1.01 -9.94
N ASN A 148 10.73 0.30 -11.03
CA ASN A 148 11.27 -1.03 -11.36
C ASN A 148 11.07 -2.11 -10.28
N ASN A 149 10.15 -1.89 -9.35
CA ASN A 149 9.84 -2.86 -8.28
C ASN A 149 8.61 -3.71 -8.58
N ILE A 150 7.80 -3.32 -9.57
CA ILE A 150 6.57 -4.02 -9.93
C ILE A 150 6.83 -4.88 -11.15
N LEU A 151 6.67 -6.19 -10.96
CA LEU A 151 6.71 -7.17 -12.04
C LEU A 151 5.30 -7.38 -12.56
N TYR A 152 5.02 -6.85 -13.76
CA TYR A 152 3.79 -7.16 -14.49
C TYR A 152 3.94 -8.53 -15.14
N LEU A 153 3.11 -9.49 -14.73
CA LEU A 153 3.13 -10.86 -15.29
C LEU A 153 2.79 -10.89 -16.79
N GLN A 154 1.98 -9.95 -17.23
CA GLN A 154 1.47 -9.84 -18.59
C GLN A 154 1.74 -8.43 -19.10
N VAL A 155 2.22 -8.32 -20.34
CA VAL A 155 2.52 -7.03 -20.99
C VAL A 155 1.25 -6.18 -21.07
N GLU A 156 0.11 -6.83 -21.36
CA GLU A 156 -1.21 -6.22 -21.43
C GLU A 156 -1.61 -5.55 -20.12
N SER A 157 -1.17 -6.07 -18.97
CA SER A 157 -1.46 -5.47 -17.67
C SER A 157 -0.73 -4.14 -17.49
N CYS A 158 0.54 -4.07 -17.93
CA CYS A 158 1.32 -2.84 -17.91
C CYS A 158 0.72 -1.80 -18.88
N GLU A 159 0.35 -2.24 -20.08
CA GLU A 159 -0.28 -1.35 -21.08
C GLU A 159 -1.63 -0.80 -20.62
N ARG A 160 -2.44 -1.60 -19.90
CA ARG A 160 -3.68 -1.11 -19.28
C ARG A 160 -3.42 0.00 -18.26
N VAL A 161 -2.36 -0.12 -17.46
CA VAL A 161 -1.98 0.92 -16.48
C VAL A 161 -1.53 2.19 -17.19
N LYS A 162 -0.65 2.07 -18.19
CA LYS A 162 -0.22 3.21 -19.02
C LYS A 162 -1.40 3.91 -19.69
N HIS A 163 -2.30 3.13 -20.28
CA HIS A 163 -3.51 3.65 -20.93
C HIS A 163 -4.40 4.38 -19.93
N ALA A 164 -4.63 3.81 -18.75
CA ALA A 164 -5.42 4.45 -17.70
C ALA A 164 -4.82 5.78 -17.24
N ILE A 165 -3.51 5.83 -16.96
CA ILE A 165 -2.81 7.06 -16.56
C ILE A 165 -2.91 8.12 -17.66
N LYS A 166 -2.60 7.74 -18.91
CA LYS A 166 -2.65 8.66 -20.06
C LYS A 166 -4.04 9.25 -20.27
N HIS A 167 -5.10 8.49 -20.05
CA HIS A 167 -6.47 8.97 -20.18
C HIS A 167 -6.80 10.11 -19.18
N PHE A 168 -6.22 10.08 -17.98
CA PHE A 168 -6.40 11.15 -17.00
C PHE A 168 -5.46 12.35 -17.23
N SER A 169 -4.32 12.15 -17.92
CA SER A 169 -3.37 13.23 -18.21
C SER A 169 -3.68 14.03 -19.49
N LEU A 170 -4.65 13.58 -20.30
CA LEU A 170 -5.04 14.20 -21.58
C LEU A 170 -6.34 15.03 -21.51
N ASN A 171 -7.00 15.07 -20.35
CA ASN A 171 -8.12 15.98 -20.07
C ASN A 171 -7.61 17.19 -19.28
#